data_AF-A0A8E2QYL6-F1
#
_entry.id   AF-A0A8E2QYL6-F1
#
_cell.length_a   1.000
_cell.length_b   1.000
_cell.length_c   1.000
_cell.angle_alpha   90.00
_cell.angle_beta   90.00
_cell.angle_gamma   90.00
#
_symmetry.space_group_name_H-M   'P 1'
#
loop_
_entity.id
_entity.type
_entity.pdbx_description
1 polymer ?
#
loop_
_entity_poly.entity_id
_entity_poly.type
_entity_poly.pdbx_seq_one_letter_code
_entity_poly.pdbx_strand_id
1 'polypeptide(L)'
;MARVKFGKVTRARRKRWIKRAKGYYGTKKSSYKKAHEQVVRSMAYAFVGRKQNKRNFRKLWIVRINAAVRPYGLSYSKFMNGLKLANIDVNRKMLSELAINDAKVFQGLVEAADKALNSGITTINKVEIKEKVKAEPKKAEVKSAPKTATVKPVEKKVENLASKPEVSHEEANEFLSKMEAKYKEHLAEEVEFEPKKAEVKSVPKPPTVKPVEKKVSADERAKIDGSEVIEEERHELQKYSNKLREVAIEKELTAKLQNVNLRDMTKKELIEYMRKVRTAIQNKK
;
A
#
# COMPACT_ATOMS: atom_id res chain seq x y z
N MET A 1 63.90 21.86 19.11
CA MET A 1 63.01 20.81 18.56
C MET A 1 63.42 20.46 17.14
N ALA A 2 63.55 19.19 16.77
CA ALA A 2 63.96 18.78 15.42
C ALA A 2 62.83 18.97 14.38
N ARG A 3 63.15 19.50 13.20
CA ARG A 3 62.17 19.70 12.10
C ARG A 3 61.97 18.39 11.31
N VAL A 4 60.79 17.79 11.40
CA VAL A 4 60.43 16.58 10.65
C VAL A 4 59.82 16.93 9.29
N LYS A 5 60.32 16.31 8.19
CA LYS A 5 59.80 16.51 6.82
C LYS A 5 58.82 15.39 6.42
N PHE A 6 57.60 15.74 5.99
CA PHE A 6 56.51 14.78 5.71
C PHE A 6 56.37 14.30 4.25
N GLY A 7 57.33 14.59 3.37
CA GLY A 7 57.22 14.36 1.92
C GLY A 7 56.96 12.89 1.53
N LYS A 8 57.67 11.93 2.16
CA LYS A 8 57.49 10.49 1.90
C LYS A 8 56.09 10.00 2.27
N VAL A 9 55.60 10.40 3.46
CA VAL A 9 54.27 10.03 3.98
C VAL A 9 53.16 10.57 3.08
N THR A 10 53.27 11.82 2.63
CA THR A 10 52.28 12.44 1.75
C THR A 10 52.24 11.77 0.38
N ARG A 11 53.40 11.46 -0.21
CA ARG A 11 53.48 10.72 -1.48
C ARG A 11 52.85 9.33 -1.38
N ALA A 12 53.11 8.59 -0.29
CA ALA A 12 52.51 7.28 -0.04
C ALA A 12 50.98 7.34 0.06
N ARG A 13 50.43 8.32 0.80
CA ARG A 13 48.98 8.54 0.89
C ARG A 13 48.37 8.81 -0.49
N ARG A 14 48.98 9.70 -1.29
CA ARG A 14 48.49 10.04 -2.64
C ARG A 14 48.49 8.82 -3.57
N LYS A 15 49.58 8.04 -3.60
CA LYS A 15 49.69 6.81 -4.39
C LYS A 15 48.61 5.79 -4.03
N ARG A 16 48.27 5.64 -2.75
CA ARG A 16 47.22 4.72 -2.28
C ARG A 16 45.85 5.04 -2.89
N TRP A 17 45.47 6.31 -2.92
CA TRP A 17 44.19 6.76 -3.48
C TRP A 17 44.16 6.67 -5.00
N ILE A 18 45.23 7.07 -5.68
CA ILE A 18 45.35 6.95 -7.13
C ILE A 18 45.30 5.47 -7.56
N LYS A 19 45.93 4.55 -6.79
CA LYS A 19 45.85 3.10 -7.06
C LYS A 19 44.41 2.58 -7.02
N ARG A 20 43.57 3.09 -6.12
CA ARG A 20 42.14 2.74 -6.04
C ARG A 20 41.29 3.37 -7.13
N ALA A 21 41.72 4.50 -7.67
CA ALA A 21 41.03 5.24 -8.72
C ALA A 21 41.38 4.75 -10.14
N LYS A 22 42.21 3.71 -10.27
CA LYS A 22 42.53 3.09 -11.56
C LYS A 22 41.24 2.66 -12.27
N GLY A 23 41.14 2.98 -13.56
CA GLY A 23 39.94 2.71 -14.37
C GLY A 23 38.92 3.86 -14.40
N TYR A 24 39.03 4.88 -13.54
CA TYR A 24 38.17 6.05 -13.64
C TYR A 24 38.50 6.93 -14.85
N TYR A 25 37.47 7.57 -15.38
CA TYR A 25 37.57 8.40 -16.59
C TYR A 25 38.19 9.78 -16.32
N GLY A 26 38.95 10.29 -17.31
CA GLY A 26 39.53 11.63 -17.30
C GLY A 26 40.50 11.90 -16.14
N THR A 27 40.37 13.06 -15.48
CA THR A 27 41.27 13.49 -14.40
C THR A 27 41.06 12.71 -13.09
N LYS A 28 39.96 11.96 -12.96
CA LYS A 28 39.61 11.20 -11.75
C LYS A 28 40.54 10.02 -11.48
N LYS A 29 41.33 9.56 -12.46
CA LYS A 29 42.39 8.55 -12.27
C LYS A 29 43.77 9.14 -12.00
N SER A 30 44.01 10.42 -12.32
CA SER A 30 45.35 11.03 -12.31
C SER A 30 45.52 12.07 -11.19
N SER A 31 44.55 12.99 -11.04
CA SER A 31 44.61 14.05 -10.03
C SER A 31 44.20 13.54 -8.65
N TYR A 32 45.07 13.69 -7.64
CA TYR A 32 44.80 13.22 -6.27
C TYR A 32 43.48 13.76 -5.69
N LYS A 33 43.21 15.07 -5.85
CA LYS A 33 42.02 15.70 -5.27
C LYS A 33 40.75 15.10 -5.86
N LYS A 34 40.69 15.00 -7.19
CA LYS A 34 39.55 14.42 -7.92
C LYS A 34 39.42 12.91 -7.70
N ALA A 35 40.54 12.19 -7.67
CA ALA A 35 40.57 10.77 -7.36
C ALA A 35 40.02 10.48 -5.96
N HIS A 36 40.46 11.23 -4.95
CA HIS A 36 39.99 11.07 -3.58
C HIS A 36 38.48 11.30 -3.46
N GLU A 37 37.98 12.43 -3.97
CA GLU A 37 36.54 12.75 -4.01
C GLU A 37 35.73 11.63 -4.69
N GLN A 38 36.18 11.16 -5.86
CA GLN A 38 35.49 10.11 -6.59
C GLN A 38 35.53 8.76 -5.86
N VAL A 39 36.68 8.34 -5.33
CA VAL A 39 36.79 7.05 -4.62
C VAL A 39 35.91 7.04 -3.38
N VAL A 40 35.88 8.12 -2.60
CA VAL A 40 35.02 8.21 -1.41
C VAL A 40 33.54 8.10 -1.80
N ARG A 41 33.11 8.81 -2.86
CA ARG A 41 31.74 8.71 -3.38
C ARG A 41 31.42 7.31 -3.91
N SER A 42 32.32 6.69 -4.64
CA SER A 42 32.16 5.31 -5.13
C SER A 42 32.08 4.30 -3.98
N MET A 43 32.83 4.50 -2.88
CA MET A 43 32.73 3.65 -1.69
C MET A 43 31.36 3.77 -1.02
N ALA A 44 30.81 4.98 -0.91
CA ALA A 44 29.45 5.20 -0.41
C ALA A 44 28.41 4.50 -1.32
N TYR A 45 28.55 4.63 -2.64
CA TYR A 45 27.69 3.94 -3.60
C TYR A 45 27.83 2.42 -3.56
N ALA A 46 29.04 1.88 -3.37
CA ALA A 46 29.24 0.45 -3.21
C ALA A 46 28.53 -0.09 -1.95
N PHE A 47 28.55 0.67 -0.86
CA PHE A 47 27.82 0.30 0.36
C PHE A 47 26.31 0.25 0.13
N VAL A 48 25.74 1.30 -0.47
CA VAL A 48 24.32 1.35 -0.82
C VAL A 48 23.97 0.25 -1.83
N GLY A 49 24.80 0.06 -2.85
CA GLY A 49 24.66 -0.95 -3.89
C GLY A 49 24.62 -2.38 -3.33
N ARG A 50 25.47 -2.73 -2.35
CA ARG A 50 25.40 -4.04 -1.68
C ARG A 50 24.04 -4.29 -1.00
N LYS A 51 23.45 -3.26 -0.39
CA LYS A 51 22.11 -3.36 0.22
C LYS A 51 21.00 -3.40 -0.84
N GLN A 52 21.13 -2.66 -1.92
CA GLN A 52 20.16 -2.63 -3.02
C GLN A 52 20.18 -3.92 -3.84
N ASN A 53 21.35 -4.54 -4.04
CA ASN A 53 21.50 -5.75 -4.85
C ASN A 53 20.63 -6.91 -4.33
N LYS A 54 20.52 -7.05 -3.00
CA LYS A 54 19.61 -8.01 -2.35
C LYS A 54 18.14 -7.79 -2.78
N ARG A 55 17.72 -6.54 -2.91
CA ARG A 55 16.36 -6.18 -3.37
C ARG A 55 16.21 -6.38 -4.87
N ASN A 56 17.23 -6.04 -5.66
CA ASN A 56 17.22 -6.21 -7.11
C ASN A 56 17.10 -7.68 -7.51
N PHE A 57 17.87 -8.58 -6.88
CA PHE A 57 17.71 -10.02 -7.08
C PHE A 57 16.35 -10.53 -6.64
N ARG A 58 15.83 -10.07 -5.49
CA ARG A 58 14.47 -10.44 -5.06
C ARG A 58 13.42 -9.99 -6.07
N LYS A 59 13.52 -8.77 -6.59
CA LYS A 59 12.63 -8.27 -7.65
C LYS A 59 12.71 -9.16 -8.90
N LEU A 60 13.93 -9.51 -9.33
CA LEU A 60 14.13 -10.40 -10.47
C LEU A 60 13.50 -11.78 -10.26
N TRP A 61 13.70 -12.40 -9.10
CA TRP A 61 13.10 -13.71 -8.78
C TRP A 61 11.56 -13.63 -8.77
N ILE A 62 10.99 -12.55 -8.23
CA ILE A 62 9.53 -12.34 -8.25
C ILE A 62 9.02 -12.23 -9.68
N VAL A 63 9.72 -11.47 -10.54
CA VAL A 63 9.33 -11.32 -11.95
C VAL A 63 9.38 -12.66 -12.68
N ARG A 64 10.45 -13.45 -12.47
CA ARG A 64 10.60 -14.79 -13.05
C ARG A 64 9.51 -15.74 -12.60
N ILE A 65 9.26 -15.83 -11.29
CA ILE A 65 8.20 -16.67 -10.73
C ILE A 65 6.83 -16.21 -11.24
N ASN A 66 6.56 -14.91 -11.26
CA ASN A 66 5.30 -14.40 -11.80
C ASN A 66 5.12 -14.81 -13.26
N ALA A 67 6.15 -14.70 -14.10
CA ALA A 67 6.07 -15.17 -15.48
C ALA A 67 5.80 -16.68 -15.57
N ALA A 68 6.46 -17.50 -14.74
CA ALA A 68 6.30 -18.95 -14.75
C ALA A 68 4.92 -19.42 -14.25
N VAL A 69 4.29 -18.70 -13.34
CA VAL A 69 3.00 -19.08 -12.74
C VAL A 69 1.81 -18.65 -13.61
N ARG A 70 1.97 -17.63 -14.46
CA ARG A 70 0.88 -17.09 -15.29
C ARG A 70 0.25 -18.07 -16.27
N PRO A 71 1.00 -18.95 -16.96
CA PRO A 71 0.43 -19.99 -17.81
C PRO A 71 -0.54 -20.92 -17.08
N TYR A 72 -0.36 -21.11 -15.78
CA TYR A 72 -1.22 -21.94 -14.93
C TYR A 72 -2.44 -21.18 -14.37
N GLY A 73 -2.70 -19.95 -14.83
CA GLY A 73 -3.86 -19.15 -14.40
C GLY A 73 -3.74 -18.51 -13.01
N LEU A 74 -2.60 -18.69 -12.33
CA LEU A 74 -2.34 -18.14 -11.01
C LEU A 74 -1.60 -16.79 -11.08
N SER A 75 -1.82 -15.97 -10.04
CA SER A 75 -0.99 -14.79 -9.80
C SER A 75 0.09 -15.11 -8.77
N TYR A 76 1.24 -14.43 -8.85
CA TYR A 76 2.33 -14.60 -7.87
C TYR A 76 1.85 -14.51 -6.41
N SER A 77 0.96 -13.56 -6.10
CA SER A 77 0.44 -13.40 -4.73
C SER A 77 -0.39 -14.60 -4.28
N LYS A 78 -1.24 -15.14 -5.16
CA LYS A 78 -2.03 -16.35 -4.88
C LYS A 78 -1.11 -17.56 -4.72
N PHE A 79 -0.15 -17.75 -5.61
CA PHE A 79 0.82 -18.84 -5.54
C PHE A 79 1.64 -18.82 -4.24
N MET A 80 2.19 -17.67 -3.84
CA MET A 80 2.93 -17.56 -2.58
C MET A 80 2.04 -17.80 -1.35
N ASN A 81 0.75 -17.43 -1.43
CA ASN A 81 -0.21 -17.75 -0.38
C ASN A 81 -0.48 -19.26 -0.32
N GLY A 82 -0.71 -19.91 -1.47
CA GLY A 82 -0.93 -21.35 -1.57
C GLY A 82 0.25 -22.16 -1.03
N LEU A 83 1.49 -21.78 -1.37
CA LEU A 83 2.69 -22.42 -0.81
C LEU A 83 2.77 -22.28 0.72
N LYS A 84 2.36 -21.12 1.26
CA LYS A 84 2.34 -20.90 2.71
C LYS A 84 1.26 -21.74 3.40
N LEU A 85 0.08 -21.86 2.80
CA LEU A 85 -1.01 -22.71 3.30
C LEU A 85 -0.64 -24.20 3.25
N ALA A 86 0.07 -24.62 2.21
CA ALA A 86 0.62 -25.95 2.08
C ALA A 86 1.83 -26.22 3.01
N ASN A 87 2.25 -25.24 3.84
CA ASN A 87 3.43 -25.31 4.71
C ASN A 87 4.75 -25.63 3.98
N ILE A 88 4.87 -25.24 2.71
CA ILE A 88 6.10 -25.44 1.94
C ILE A 88 6.97 -24.18 2.04
N ASP A 89 7.98 -24.21 2.90
CA ASP A 89 8.92 -23.08 3.06
C ASP A 89 10.07 -23.18 2.05
N VAL A 90 9.89 -22.51 0.90
CA VAL A 90 10.92 -22.42 -0.15
C VAL A 90 11.31 -20.98 -0.43
N ASN A 91 12.62 -20.75 -0.46
CA ASN A 91 13.18 -19.47 -0.84
C ASN A 91 12.88 -19.13 -2.30
N ARG A 92 12.59 -17.84 -2.57
CA ARG A 92 12.30 -17.34 -3.93
C ARG A 92 13.46 -17.52 -4.92
N LYS A 93 14.69 -17.53 -4.42
CA LYS A 93 15.86 -17.89 -5.24
C LYS A 93 15.69 -19.28 -5.82
N MET A 94 15.40 -20.27 -4.97
CA MET A 94 15.23 -21.66 -5.40
C MET A 94 13.99 -21.83 -6.28
N LEU A 95 12.85 -21.21 -5.92
CA LEU A 95 11.66 -21.23 -6.78
C LEU A 95 11.93 -20.66 -8.18
N SER A 96 12.70 -19.58 -8.26
CA SER A 96 13.10 -18.99 -9.55
C SER A 96 14.04 -19.90 -10.35
N GLU A 97 14.92 -20.65 -9.70
CA GLU A 97 15.83 -21.58 -10.40
C GLU A 97 15.06 -22.83 -10.86
N LEU A 98 14.18 -23.39 -10.02
CA LEU A 98 13.32 -24.51 -10.38
C LEU A 98 12.40 -24.18 -11.55
N ALA A 99 11.84 -22.97 -11.57
CA ALA A 99 11.02 -22.50 -12.69
C ALA A 99 11.77 -22.44 -14.03
N ILE A 100 13.11 -22.30 -14.01
CA ILE A 100 13.93 -22.23 -15.23
C ILE A 100 14.46 -23.61 -15.61
N ASN A 101 14.99 -24.36 -14.65
CA ASN A 101 15.70 -25.61 -14.92
C ASN A 101 14.74 -26.82 -15.02
N ASP A 102 13.73 -26.89 -14.16
CA ASP A 102 12.90 -28.08 -13.99
C ASP A 102 11.40 -27.74 -13.97
N ALA A 103 10.83 -27.53 -15.15
CA ALA A 103 9.41 -27.19 -15.31
C ALA A 103 8.45 -28.23 -14.68
N LYS A 104 8.79 -29.52 -14.74
CA LYS A 104 7.96 -30.61 -14.17
C LYS A 104 7.83 -30.49 -12.64
N VAL A 105 8.95 -30.23 -11.96
CA VAL A 105 8.96 -30.05 -10.49
C VAL A 105 8.21 -28.79 -10.11
N PHE A 106 8.41 -27.70 -10.88
CA PHE A 106 7.70 -26.45 -10.66
C PHE A 106 6.18 -26.62 -10.83
N GLN A 107 5.72 -27.37 -11.82
CA GLN A 107 4.32 -27.69 -12.01
C GLN A 107 3.71 -28.39 -10.79
N GLY A 108 4.40 -29.39 -10.23
CA GLY A 108 3.93 -30.07 -9.01
C GLY A 108 3.76 -29.11 -7.81
N LEU A 109 4.62 -28.09 -7.70
CA LEU A 109 4.47 -27.04 -6.68
C LEU A 109 3.28 -26.12 -6.94
N VAL A 110 3.00 -25.80 -8.20
CA VAL A 110 1.84 -25.00 -8.59
C VAL A 110 0.55 -25.75 -8.26
N GLU A 111 0.46 -27.04 -8.62
CA GLU A 111 -0.69 -27.89 -8.31
C GLU A 111 -0.89 -28.05 -6.79
N ALA A 112 0.18 -28.21 -6.02
CA ALA A 112 0.10 -28.24 -4.57
C ALA A 112 -0.42 -26.92 -3.99
N ALA A 113 0.03 -25.79 -4.53
CA ALA A 113 -0.44 -24.46 -4.13
C ALA A 113 -1.92 -24.25 -4.49
N ASP A 114 -2.37 -24.69 -5.67
CA ASP A 114 -3.78 -24.61 -6.09
C ASP A 114 -4.69 -25.45 -5.20
N LYS A 115 -4.28 -26.69 -4.88
CA LYS A 115 -5.03 -27.56 -3.96
C LYS A 115 -5.20 -26.89 -2.59
N ALA A 116 -4.14 -26.30 -2.05
CA ALA A 116 -4.17 -25.62 -0.76
C ALA A 116 -5.00 -24.31 -0.75
N LEU A 117 -5.13 -23.62 -1.90
CA LEU A 117 -6.00 -22.46 -2.03
C LEU A 117 -7.49 -22.84 -2.08
N ASN A 118 -7.80 -23.99 -2.69
CA ASN A 118 -9.17 -24.47 -2.85
C ASN A 118 -9.67 -25.26 -1.63
N SER A 119 -8.78 -25.79 -0.79
CA SER A 119 -9.15 -26.28 0.53
C SER A 119 -9.59 -25.10 1.39
N GLY A 120 -10.91 -24.94 1.57
CA GLY A 120 -11.52 -23.83 2.31
C GLY A 120 -10.86 -23.59 3.67
N ILE A 121 -10.75 -22.32 4.03
CA ILE A 121 -10.14 -21.83 5.26
C ILE A 121 -10.83 -22.49 6.47
N THR A 122 -10.25 -23.56 6.99
CA THR A 122 -10.53 -24.03 8.35
C THR A 122 -9.55 -23.32 9.28
N THR A 123 -10.13 -22.71 10.30
CA THR A 123 -9.52 -21.96 11.39
C THR A 123 -8.21 -22.57 11.89
N ILE A 124 -7.27 -21.67 12.17
CA ILE A 124 -6.00 -21.85 12.88
C ILE A 124 -6.04 -23.06 13.83
N ASN A 125 -5.56 -24.22 13.36
CA ASN A 125 -5.19 -25.29 14.25
C ASN A 125 -3.85 -24.93 14.87
N LYS A 126 -3.93 -24.31 16.05
CA LYS A 126 -2.88 -24.38 17.05
C LYS A 126 -2.67 -25.85 17.39
N VAL A 127 -1.75 -26.51 16.70
CA VAL A 127 -1.31 -27.85 17.09
C VAL A 127 -0.50 -27.69 18.36
N GLU A 128 -1.14 -28.04 19.47
CA GLU A 128 -0.52 -28.27 20.76
C GLU A 128 0.48 -29.43 20.64
N ILE A 129 1.76 -29.14 20.86
CA ILE A 129 2.75 -30.17 21.13
C ILE A 129 2.47 -30.68 22.55
N LYS A 130 1.70 -31.76 22.66
CA LYS A 130 1.67 -32.60 23.86
C LYS A 130 2.70 -33.71 23.66
N GLU A 131 3.96 -33.44 23.96
CA GLU A 131 4.93 -34.49 24.22
C GLU A 131 4.85 -34.89 25.69
N LYS A 132 4.25 -36.05 25.96
CA LYS A 132 4.40 -36.79 27.22
C LYS A 132 5.63 -37.70 27.11
N VAL A 133 6.74 -37.19 27.65
CA VAL A 133 7.81 -37.80 28.47
C VAL A 133 8.00 -39.33 28.45
N LYS A 134 9.26 -39.76 28.22
CA LYS A 134 9.95 -40.79 29.03
C LYS A 134 11.49 -40.62 29.03
N ALA A 135 12.02 -40.11 30.17
CA ALA A 135 13.25 -40.42 30.94
C ALA A 135 14.60 -40.76 30.21
N GLU A 136 15.83 -40.36 30.60
CA GLU A 136 16.44 -39.82 31.85
C GLU A 136 17.97 -39.46 31.60
N PRO A 137 18.82 -39.01 32.56
CA PRO A 137 19.41 -37.65 32.60
C PRO A 137 20.97 -37.56 32.61
N LYS A 138 21.56 -36.36 32.41
CA LYS A 138 22.82 -35.93 33.07
C LYS A 138 22.84 -34.41 33.38
N LYS A 139 23.26 -34.11 34.62
CA LYS A 139 23.29 -32.83 35.35
C LYS A 139 24.34 -31.83 34.84
N ALA A 140 24.02 -30.54 34.91
CA ALA A 140 24.90 -29.49 35.43
C ALA A 140 24.08 -28.23 35.79
N GLU A 141 23.99 -27.92 37.09
CA GLU A 141 23.48 -26.66 37.65
C GLU A 141 24.56 -25.57 37.63
N VAL A 142 24.21 -24.31 37.36
CA VAL A 142 24.67 -23.15 38.16
C VAL A 142 23.54 -22.11 38.21
N LYS A 143 23.16 -21.74 39.45
CA LYS A 143 22.16 -20.74 39.85
C LYS A 143 22.84 -19.40 40.15
N SER A 144 22.22 -18.27 39.77
CA SER A 144 22.07 -17.09 40.65
C SER A 144 21.23 -15.98 39.98
N ALA A 145 19.96 -15.86 40.40
CA ALA A 145 19.20 -14.60 40.52
C ALA A 145 19.12 -14.29 42.05
N PRO A 146 18.45 -13.24 42.60
CA PRO A 146 17.52 -12.26 42.00
C PRO A 146 17.72 -10.80 42.54
N LYS A 147 17.00 -9.76 42.09
CA LYS A 147 15.67 -9.26 42.58
C LYS A 147 15.54 -7.80 42.07
N THR A 148 14.41 -7.10 41.84
CA THR A 148 12.95 -7.33 41.76
C THR A 148 12.31 -5.97 41.41
N ALA A 149 11.25 -5.96 40.60
CA ALA A 149 10.07 -5.09 40.73
C ALA A 149 9.00 -5.59 39.73
N THR A 150 8.17 -6.58 40.04
CA THR A 150 6.81 -6.51 40.64
C THR A 150 5.81 -5.56 39.97
N VAL A 151 4.88 -6.12 39.17
CA VAL A 151 3.42 -5.96 39.34
C VAL A 151 2.75 -7.30 38.97
N LYS A 152 1.86 -7.80 39.84
CA LYS A 152 1.11 -9.07 39.69
C LYS A 152 -0.30 -8.86 39.08
N PRO A 153 -0.89 -9.91 38.49
CA PRO A 153 -2.22 -9.96 37.85
C PRO A 153 -3.31 -10.58 38.75
N VAL A 154 -4.61 -10.36 38.48
CA VAL A 154 -5.79 -11.24 38.75
C VAL A 154 -7.00 -10.68 37.94
N GLU A 155 -7.46 -11.32 36.85
CA GLU A 155 -8.62 -12.23 36.64
C GLU A 155 -9.99 -11.57 36.30
N LYS A 156 -10.78 -12.34 35.53
CA LYS A 156 -11.92 -11.97 34.68
C LYS A 156 -13.23 -11.68 35.43
N LYS A 157 -14.08 -10.87 34.80
CA LYS A 157 -15.55 -11.04 34.79
C LYS A 157 -16.10 -10.74 33.39
N VAL A 158 -17.01 -11.60 32.95
CA VAL A 158 -17.80 -11.52 31.72
C VAL A 158 -19.01 -10.63 32.00
N GLU A 159 -19.45 -9.78 31.06
CA GLU A 159 -20.88 -9.48 30.79
C GLU A 159 -21.08 -8.47 29.64
N ASN A 160 -21.88 -8.91 28.66
CA ASN A 160 -22.94 -8.24 27.87
C ASN A 160 -22.66 -7.14 26.81
N LEU A 161 -23.26 -7.44 25.64
CA LEU A 161 -23.52 -6.54 24.50
C LEU A 161 -24.37 -5.34 24.93
N ALA A 162 -24.05 -4.15 24.40
CA ALA A 162 -24.97 -3.01 24.37
C ALA A 162 -24.83 -2.24 23.03
N SER A 163 -26.01 -1.92 22.49
CA SER A 163 -26.38 -1.35 21.21
C SER A 163 -25.84 0.06 20.92
N LYS A 164 -25.56 0.34 19.63
CA LYS A 164 -25.37 1.69 19.08
C LYS A 164 -26.74 2.38 18.94
N PRO A 165 -26.85 3.71 19.13
CA PRO A 165 -28.13 4.41 19.01
C PRO A 165 -28.58 4.48 17.55
N GLU A 166 -29.76 3.93 17.27
CA GLU A 166 -30.43 4.01 15.99
C GLU A 166 -31.19 5.34 15.92
N VAL A 167 -30.76 6.24 15.04
CA VAL A 167 -31.50 7.47 14.70
C VAL A 167 -32.61 7.09 13.72
N SER A 168 -33.84 7.48 14.05
CA SER A 168 -35.07 7.06 13.36
C SER A 168 -35.20 7.71 11.96
N HIS A 169 -36.05 7.13 11.10
CA HIS A 169 -36.25 7.63 9.73
C HIS A 169 -36.95 9.00 9.69
N GLU A 170 -37.75 9.28 10.71
CA GLU A 170 -38.54 10.51 10.84
C GLU A 170 -37.64 11.71 11.19
N GLU A 171 -36.72 11.52 12.14
CA GLU A 171 -35.70 12.51 12.53
C GLU A 171 -34.82 12.93 11.34
N ALA A 172 -34.52 12.02 10.42
CA ALA A 172 -33.73 12.31 9.23
C ALA A 172 -34.49 13.15 8.18
N ASN A 173 -35.80 12.92 8.05
CA ASN A 173 -36.63 13.65 7.11
C ASN A 173 -36.96 15.07 7.61
N GLU A 174 -37.16 15.23 8.91
CA GLU A 174 -37.36 16.54 9.55
C GLU A 174 -36.13 17.45 9.44
N PHE A 175 -34.93 16.87 9.62
CA PHE A 175 -33.67 17.59 9.44
C PHE A 175 -33.48 18.09 8.00
N LEU A 176 -33.78 17.25 6.99
CA LEU A 176 -33.70 17.63 5.58
C LEU A 176 -34.63 18.79 5.22
N SER A 177 -35.86 18.79 5.73
CA SER A 177 -36.83 19.87 5.50
C SER A 177 -36.34 21.21 6.06
N LYS A 178 -35.72 21.18 7.25
CA LYS A 178 -35.13 22.35 7.90
C LYS A 178 -33.94 22.92 7.11
N MET A 179 -33.16 22.05 6.47
CA MET A 179 -32.01 22.44 5.64
C MET A 179 -32.44 22.98 4.28
N GLU A 180 -33.45 22.38 3.64
CA GLU A 180 -34.01 22.87 2.38
C GLU A 180 -34.61 24.28 2.53
N ALA A 181 -35.23 24.58 3.68
CA ALA A 181 -35.72 25.92 3.97
C ALA A 181 -34.58 26.94 4.17
N LYS A 182 -33.48 26.54 4.83
CA LYS A 182 -32.33 27.43 5.12
C LYS A 182 -31.52 27.80 3.87
N TYR A 183 -31.42 26.91 2.88
CA TYR A 183 -30.56 27.10 1.70
C TYR A 183 -31.30 27.43 0.40
N LYS A 184 -32.62 27.65 0.46
CA LYS A 184 -33.45 27.97 -0.72
C LYS A 184 -33.05 29.28 -1.40
N GLU A 185 -32.53 30.24 -0.64
CA GLU A 185 -32.11 31.56 -1.14
C GLU A 185 -30.75 31.52 -1.86
N HIS A 186 -29.88 30.56 -1.52
CA HIS A 186 -28.53 30.43 -2.11
C HIS A 186 -28.51 29.65 -3.43
N LEU A 187 -29.65 29.12 -3.89
CA LEU A 187 -29.73 28.29 -5.10
C LEU A 187 -30.23 29.06 -6.34
N ALA A 188 -30.64 30.33 -6.20
CA ALA A 188 -31.30 31.10 -7.26
C ALA A 188 -30.40 32.12 -8.00
N GLU A 189 -29.14 32.32 -7.59
CA GLU A 189 -28.19 33.18 -8.32
C GLU A 189 -27.30 32.32 -9.23
N GLU A 190 -27.70 32.19 -10.49
CA GLU A 190 -26.82 31.78 -11.58
C GLU A 190 -26.24 33.02 -12.27
N VAL A 191 -24.91 33.13 -12.35
CA VAL A 191 -24.23 34.08 -13.25
C VAL A 191 -23.42 33.28 -14.26
N GLU A 192 -23.83 33.37 -15.52
CA GLU A 192 -23.20 32.75 -16.69
C GLU A 192 -21.80 33.34 -16.96
N PHE A 193 -20.87 32.51 -17.43
CA PHE A 193 -19.58 32.95 -17.96
C PHE A 193 -19.25 32.23 -19.26
N GLU A 194 -19.24 32.98 -20.37
CA GLU A 194 -18.80 32.51 -21.69
C GLU A 194 -17.26 32.60 -21.85
N PRO A 195 -16.58 31.55 -22.35
CA PRO A 195 -15.15 31.62 -22.66
C PRO A 195 -14.87 32.08 -24.10
N LYS A 196 -14.05 33.14 -24.25
CA LYS A 196 -13.52 33.60 -25.56
C LYS A 196 -12.34 32.73 -26.05
N LYS A 197 -12.39 32.37 -27.34
CA LYS A 197 -11.32 31.69 -28.11
C LYS A 197 -10.22 32.68 -28.55
N ALA A 198 -8.97 32.22 -28.60
CA ALA A 198 -7.92 32.77 -29.48
C ALA A 198 -6.79 31.74 -29.72
N GLU A 199 -6.09 31.91 -30.84
CA GLU A 199 -5.61 30.89 -31.77
C GLU A 199 -4.15 30.40 -31.61
N VAL A 200 -3.89 29.29 -32.32
CA VAL A 200 -2.67 28.49 -32.42
C VAL A 200 -1.62 29.11 -33.37
N LYS A 201 -0.32 28.98 -33.04
CA LYS A 201 0.76 28.89 -34.03
C LYS A 201 1.61 27.63 -33.79
N SER A 202 1.98 26.97 -34.87
CA SER A 202 2.41 25.58 -35.01
C SER A 202 3.94 25.40 -35.11
N VAL A 203 4.47 24.37 -34.43
CA VAL A 203 5.75 23.68 -34.74
C VAL A 203 5.56 22.18 -34.44
N PRO A 204 5.96 21.24 -35.32
CA PRO A 204 5.64 19.83 -35.15
C PRO A 204 6.47 19.15 -34.05
N LYS A 205 5.79 18.43 -33.14
CA LYS A 205 6.36 17.68 -32.01
C LYS A 205 6.13 16.16 -32.24
N PRO A 206 7.11 15.28 -31.90
CA PRO A 206 7.03 13.82 -32.09
C PRO A 206 5.80 13.17 -31.40
N PRO A 207 5.37 11.96 -31.85
CA PRO A 207 4.06 11.40 -31.57
C PRO A 207 3.73 11.36 -30.07
N THR A 208 2.64 12.04 -29.71
CA THR A 208 2.11 12.18 -28.37
C THR A 208 1.48 10.87 -27.89
N VAL A 209 2.09 10.26 -26.87
CA VAL A 209 1.39 9.33 -25.99
C VAL A 209 0.24 10.13 -25.36
N LYS A 210 -1.02 9.68 -25.50
CA LYS A 210 -2.17 10.30 -24.81
C LYS A 210 -1.78 10.52 -23.34
N PRO A 211 -1.81 11.76 -22.82
CA PRO A 211 -1.57 11.97 -21.40
C PRO A 211 -2.58 11.13 -20.63
N VAL A 212 -2.11 10.22 -19.79
CA VAL A 212 -2.98 9.59 -18.79
C VAL A 212 -3.44 10.75 -17.92
N GLU A 213 -4.71 11.13 -18.05
CA GLU A 213 -5.34 12.12 -17.18
C GLU A 213 -5.02 11.73 -15.74
N LYS A 214 -4.23 12.56 -15.06
CA LYS A 214 -4.00 12.38 -13.64
C LYS A 214 -5.38 12.50 -13.01
N LYS A 215 -5.90 11.40 -12.45
CA LYS A 215 -7.11 11.44 -11.63
C LYS A 215 -6.82 12.40 -10.48
N VAL A 216 -7.34 13.62 -10.60
CA VAL A 216 -7.27 14.68 -9.60
C VAL A 216 -7.73 14.08 -8.27
N SER A 217 -6.97 14.32 -7.20
CA SER A 217 -7.28 13.76 -5.87
C SER A 217 -8.63 14.28 -5.36
N ALA A 218 -9.28 13.54 -4.47
CA ALA A 218 -10.60 13.95 -3.93
C ALA A 218 -10.54 15.34 -3.27
N ASP A 219 -9.42 15.66 -2.62
CA ASP A 219 -9.19 16.94 -1.95
C ASP A 219 -9.02 18.10 -2.95
N GLU A 220 -8.37 17.85 -4.09
CA GLU A 220 -8.26 18.85 -5.16
C GLU A 220 -9.60 19.08 -5.87
N ARG A 221 -10.44 18.05 -6.01
CA ARG A 221 -11.82 18.21 -6.53
C ARG A 221 -12.71 18.98 -5.57
N ALA A 222 -12.56 18.73 -4.27
CA ALA A 222 -13.34 19.41 -3.23
C ALA A 222 -13.16 20.94 -3.27
N LYS A 223 -11.95 21.40 -3.60
CA LYS A 223 -11.60 22.82 -3.80
C LYS A 223 -12.22 23.41 -5.07
N ILE A 224 -12.22 22.65 -6.16
CA ILE A 224 -12.78 23.08 -7.45
C ILE A 224 -14.31 23.23 -7.36
N ASP A 225 -14.99 22.29 -6.70
CA ASP A 225 -16.46 22.24 -6.62
C ASP A 225 -17.05 23.14 -5.52
N GLY A 226 -16.20 23.82 -4.73
CA GLY A 226 -16.61 24.67 -3.60
C GLY A 226 -17.14 23.91 -2.39
N SER A 227 -16.94 22.58 -2.34
CA SER A 227 -17.52 21.71 -1.32
C SER A 227 -16.88 21.85 0.07
N GLU A 228 -15.76 22.59 0.18
CA GLU A 228 -15.11 22.91 1.46
C GLU A 228 -15.97 23.83 2.35
N VAL A 229 -16.88 24.61 1.76
CA VAL A 229 -17.78 25.54 2.49
C VAL A 229 -18.87 24.80 3.28
N ILE A 230 -19.09 23.52 3.00
CA ILE A 230 -20.10 22.68 3.67
C ILE A 230 -19.64 22.38 5.10
N GLU A 231 -20.40 22.88 6.08
CA GLU A 231 -20.12 22.77 7.52
C GLU A 231 -20.11 21.31 8.01
N GLU A 232 -20.95 20.43 7.45
CA GLU A 232 -21.05 19.05 7.92
C GLU A 232 -19.78 18.25 7.63
N GLU A 233 -19.45 17.38 8.59
CA GLU A 233 -18.31 16.51 8.47
C GLU A 233 -18.55 15.45 7.38
N ARG A 234 -17.51 15.21 6.56
CA ARG A 234 -17.61 14.27 5.41
C ARG A 234 -18.03 12.86 5.84
N HIS A 235 -17.57 12.43 7.02
CA HIS A 235 -17.87 11.10 7.53
C HIS A 235 -19.35 10.93 7.91
N GLU A 236 -20.02 12.01 8.31
CA GLU A 236 -21.46 12.01 8.60
C GLU A 236 -22.26 11.90 7.31
N LEU A 237 -21.94 12.71 6.30
CA LEU A 237 -22.54 12.60 4.95
C LEU A 237 -22.35 11.19 4.37
N GLN A 238 -21.17 10.60 4.55
CA GLN A 238 -20.90 9.24 4.11
C GLN A 238 -21.80 8.21 4.81
N LYS A 239 -22.06 8.36 6.11
CA LYS A 239 -22.92 7.47 6.90
C LYS A 239 -24.36 7.50 6.40
N TYR A 240 -24.92 8.70 6.19
CA TYR A 240 -26.28 8.87 5.66
C TYR A 240 -26.40 8.37 4.22
N SER A 241 -25.39 8.62 3.38
CA SER A 241 -25.34 8.13 2.00
C SER A 241 -25.35 6.59 1.92
N ASN A 242 -24.59 5.92 2.80
CA ASN A 242 -24.57 4.46 2.87
C ASN A 242 -25.93 3.90 3.30
N LYS A 243 -26.62 4.53 4.27
CA LYS A 243 -27.97 4.13 4.68
C LYS A 243 -28.98 4.26 3.53
N LEU A 244 -28.90 5.35 2.75
CA LEU A 244 -29.74 5.52 1.55
C LEU A 244 -29.40 4.53 0.44
N ARG A 245 -28.13 4.11 0.32
CA ARG A 245 -27.71 3.06 -0.60
C ARG A 245 -28.30 1.70 -0.23
N GLU A 246 -28.38 1.37 1.05
CA GLU A 246 -29.05 0.14 1.54
C GLU A 246 -30.53 0.13 1.13
N VAL A 247 -31.25 1.23 1.38
CA VAL A 247 -32.65 1.38 0.94
C VAL A 247 -32.79 1.31 -0.59
N ALA A 248 -31.82 1.84 -1.34
CA ALA A 248 -31.81 1.74 -2.80
C ALA A 248 -31.61 0.30 -3.32
N ILE A 249 -30.92 -0.54 -2.55
CA ILE A 249 -30.77 -1.97 -2.82
C ILE A 249 -32.08 -2.69 -2.49
N GLU A 250 -32.64 -2.45 -1.30
CA GLU A 250 -33.91 -3.05 -0.85
C GLU A 250 -35.07 -2.74 -1.81
N LYS A 251 -35.14 -1.51 -2.33
CA LYS A 251 -36.18 -1.07 -3.26
C LYS A 251 -35.84 -1.34 -4.72
N GLU A 252 -34.78 -2.08 -5.03
CA GLU A 252 -34.36 -2.42 -6.40
C GLU A 252 -34.35 -1.20 -7.35
N LEU A 253 -33.68 -0.13 -6.95
CA LEU A 253 -33.47 1.04 -7.82
C LEU A 253 -32.43 0.74 -8.90
N THR A 254 -32.19 1.70 -9.79
CA THR A 254 -31.26 1.52 -10.91
C THR A 254 -29.86 1.07 -10.44
N ALA A 255 -29.23 0.15 -11.17
CA ALA A 255 -27.89 -0.36 -10.87
C ALA A 255 -26.82 0.74 -10.78
N LYS A 256 -27.06 1.88 -11.45
CA LYS A 256 -26.22 3.09 -11.37
C LYS A 256 -26.21 3.71 -9.98
N LEU A 257 -27.31 3.67 -9.23
CA LEU A 257 -27.38 4.19 -7.86
C LEU A 257 -26.88 3.16 -6.85
N GLN A 258 -27.13 1.88 -7.07
CA GLN A 258 -26.72 0.82 -6.16
C GLN A 258 -25.20 0.60 -6.11
N ASN A 259 -24.48 0.81 -7.21
CA ASN A 259 -23.06 0.46 -7.34
C ASN A 259 -22.10 1.66 -7.32
N VAL A 260 -22.54 2.83 -6.83
CA VAL A 260 -21.67 4.02 -6.72
C VAL A 260 -20.61 3.83 -5.65
N ASN A 261 -19.35 4.16 -5.97
CA ASN A 261 -18.27 4.20 -4.98
C ASN A 261 -18.31 5.51 -4.19
N LEU A 262 -19.09 5.53 -3.11
CA LEU A 262 -19.29 6.70 -2.28
C LEU A 262 -18.02 7.17 -1.55
N ARG A 263 -17.02 6.29 -1.37
CA ARG A 263 -15.79 6.59 -0.60
C ARG A 263 -14.89 7.62 -1.28
N ASP A 264 -14.99 7.77 -2.60
CA ASP A 264 -14.12 8.65 -3.38
C ASP A 264 -14.82 9.95 -3.82
N MET A 265 -16.05 10.18 -3.34
CA MET A 265 -16.87 11.34 -3.69
C MET A 265 -16.59 12.56 -2.79
N THR A 266 -16.80 13.77 -3.33
CA THR A 266 -16.76 15.03 -2.58
C THR A 266 -18.03 15.21 -1.73
N LYS A 267 -18.03 16.17 -0.77
CA LYS A 267 -19.21 16.43 0.08
C LYS A 267 -20.45 16.80 -0.75
N LYS A 268 -20.27 17.61 -1.78
CA LYS A 268 -21.34 18.06 -2.71
C LYS A 268 -21.90 16.89 -3.52
N GLU A 269 -21.02 16.05 -4.04
CA GLU A 269 -21.40 14.83 -4.78
C GLU A 269 -22.16 13.82 -3.90
N LEU A 270 -21.81 13.69 -2.62
CA LEU A 270 -22.55 12.84 -1.67
C LEU A 270 -23.97 13.37 -1.46
N ILE A 271 -24.15 14.68 -1.30
CA ILE A 271 -25.48 15.31 -1.15
C ILE A 271 -26.31 15.13 -2.43
N GLU A 272 -25.71 15.31 -3.60
CA GLU A 272 -26.38 15.10 -4.88
C GLU A 272 -26.83 13.65 -5.07
N TYR A 273 -25.99 12.69 -4.68
CA TYR A 273 -26.37 11.28 -4.66
C TYR A 273 -27.58 11.01 -3.74
N MET A 274 -27.59 11.57 -2.53
CA MET A 274 -28.72 11.41 -1.61
C MET A 274 -30.01 11.98 -2.22
N ARG A 275 -29.96 13.14 -2.90
CA ARG A 275 -31.09 13.72 -3.62
C ARG A 275 -31.60 12.79 -4.72
N LYS A 276 -30.70 12.25 -5.55
CA LYS A 276 -31.04 11.32 -6.64
C LYS A 276 -31.71 10.03 -6.13
N VAL A 277 -31.25 9.50 -5.00
CA VAL A 277 -31.89 8.34 -4.37
C VAL A 277 -33.27 8.70 -3.84
N ARG A 278 -33.42 9.86 -3.17
CA ARG A 278 -34.72 10.33 -2.65
C ARG A 278 -35.75 10.53 -3.76
N THR A 279 -35.39 11.20 -4.86
CA THR A 279 -36.29 11.39 -6.01
C THR A 279 -36.65 10.07 -6.68
N ALA A 280 -35.69 9.15 -6.81
CA ALA A 280 -35.94 7.82 -7.37
C ALA A 280 -36.89 6.99 -6.48
N ILE A 281 -36.84 7.15 -5.16
CA ILE A 281 -37.80 6.52 -4.23
C ILE A 281 -39.20 7.13 -4.39
N GLN A 282 -39.29 8.45 -4.54
CA GLN A 282 -40.58 9.14 -4.71
C GLN A 282 -41.26 8.79 -6.03
N ASN A 283 -40.48 8.66 -7.12
CA ASN A 283 -41.01 8.32 -8.44
C ASN A 283 -41.40 6.83 -8.61
N LYS A 284 -41.01 5.96 -7.65
CA LYS A 284 -41.32 4.52 -7.67
C LYS A 284 -42.53 4.16 -6.79
N LYS A 285 -43.03 5.10 -5.98
CA LYS A 285 -44.32 5.01 -5.29
C LYS A 285 -45.43 5.46 -6.24
#